data_AF-F6K8K5-F1
#
_entry.id   AF-F6K8K5-F1
#
_cell.length_a   1.000
_cell.length_b   1.000
_cell.length_c   1.000
_cell.angle_alpha   90.00
_cell.angle_beta   90.00
_cell.angle_gamma   90.00
#
_symmetry.space_group_name_H-M   'P 1'
#
loop_
_entity.id
_entity.type
_entity.pdbx_description
1 polymer ?
#
loop_
_entity_poly.entity_id
_entity_poly.type
_entity_poly.pdbx_seq_one_letter_code
_entity_poly.pdbx_strand_id
1 'polypeptide(L)'
;MKYFVIALISAVFLIGFCRAGNPSKKCREDYRAKKLDESCILHCEYQAYGFSNDKYDIKKKQIDKFVEVLINAKVVDSSDRTKLDNLLRKCANQARSKHSNKLNCYTTIDYYRCVVNDESLINYRKFVGAIMAYDKTINI
;
A
#
# COMPACT_ATOMS: atom_id res chain seq x y z
N MET A 1 52.65 8.57 -1.16
CA MET A 1 51.80 7.43 -1.61
C MET A 1 51.51 6.46 -0.45
N LYS A 2 50.66 6.83 0.52
CA LYS A 2 50.19 5.89 1.57
C LYS A 2 48.71 6.06 1.96
N TYR A 3 48.06 7.15 1.54
CA TYR A 3 46.65 7.42 1.88
C TYR A 3 45.66 7.16 0.73
N PHE A 4 46.14 6.89 -0.49
CA PHE A 4 45.27 6.63 -1.64
C PHE A 4 44.64 5.23 -1.67
N VAL A 5 45.22 4.27 -0.94
CA VAL A 5 44.73 2.88 -0.91
C VAL A 5 43.58 2.71 0.10
N ILE A 6 43.52 3.56 1.13
CA ILE A 6 42.46 3.49 2.17
C ILE A 6 41.14 4.07 1.66
N ALA A 7 41.19 5.05 0.75
CA ALA A 7 39.99 5.68 0.18
C ALA A 7 39.20 4.77 -0.80
N LEU A 8 39.86 3.76 -1.41
CA LEU A 8 39.21 2.88 -2.39
C LEU A 8 38.49 1.68 -1.77
N ILE A 9 38.83 1.28 -0.54
CA ILE A 9 38.24 0.10 0.10
C ILE A 9 36.92 0.44 0.81
N SER A 10 36.71 1.70 1.23
CA SER A 10 35.44 2.11 1.86
C SER A 10 34.29 2.35 0.86
N ALA A 11 34.59 2.51 -0.43
CA ALA A 11 33.57 2.74 -1.46
C ALA A 11 32.79 1.47 -1.84
N VAL A 12 33.31 0.27 -1.55
CA VAL A 12 32.70 -1.02 -1.97
C VAL A 12 31.55 -1.45 -1.04
N PHE A 13 31.44 -0.87 0.17
CA PHE A 13 30.37 -1.21 1.11
C PHE A 13 29.07 -0.39 0.95
N LEU A 14 29.01 0.53 -0.01
CA LEU A 14 27.85 1.41 -0.21
C LEU A 14 27.01 1.09 -1.46
N ILE A 15 27.28 -0.01 -2.17
CA ILE A 15 26.32 -0.54 -3.14
C ILE A 15 25.39 -1.49 -2.37
N GLY A 16 24.59 -0.91 -1.48
CA GLY A 16 23.45 -1.59 -0.90
C GLY A 16 22.58 -2.07 -2.06
N PHE A 17 22.52 -3.39 -2.24
CA PHE A 17 21.75 -4.03 -3.28
C PHE A 17 20.37 -3.38 -3.39
N CYS A 18 20.13 -2.63 -4.46
CA CYS A 18 18.77 -2.35 -4.93
C CYS A 18 18.22 -3.69 -5.40
N ARG A 19 17.83 -4.54 -4.45
CA ARG A 19 17.05 -5.74 -4.74
C ARG A 19 15.67 -5.23 -5.08
N ALA A 20 15.42 -5.04 -6.37
CA ALA A 20 14.07 -4.82 -6.88
C ALA A 20 13.16 -5.87 -6.22
N GLY A 21 12.26 -5.40 -5.38
CA GLY A 21 11.30 -6.21 -4.64
C GLY A 21 9.91 -5.68 -4.90
N ASN A 22 8.91 -6.56 -4.84
CA ASN A 22 7.54 -6.09 -4.78
C ASN A 22 7.27 -5.40 -3.42
N PRO A 23 6.29 -4.48 -3.36
CA PRO A 23 5.97 -3.75 -2.14
C PRO A 23 5.80 -4.64 -0.89
N SER A 24 5.07 -5.75 -1.00
CA SER A 24 4.84 -6.66 0.13
C SER A 24 6.13 -7.24 0.72
N LYS A 25 7.13 -7.54 -0.12
CA LYS A 25 8.43 -8.02 0.34
C LYS A 25 9.20 -6.90 1.02
N LYS A 26 9.29 -5.73 0.38
CA LYS A 26 10.04 -4.59 0.92
C LYS A 26 9.48 -4.12 2.26
N CYS A 27 8.17 -3.96 2.38
CA CYS A 27 7.53 -3.53 3.62
C CYS A 27 7.75 -4.53 4.76
N ARG A 28 7.71 -5.85 4.48
CA ARG A 28 8.05 -6.87 5.49
C ARG A 28 9.53 -6.93 5.84
N GLU A 29 10.43 -6.66 4.89
CA GLU A 29 11.86 -6.53 5.16
C GLU A 29 12.17 -5.31 6.02
N ASP A 30 11.54 -4.17 5.75
CA ASP A 30 11.67 -2.95 6.57
C ASP A 30 11.13 -3.17 7.99
N TYR A 31 10.04 -3.91 8.16
CA TYR A 31 9.56 -4.36 9.48
C TYR A 31 10.59 -5.23 10.22
N ARG A 32 11.13 -6.27 9.57
CA ARG A 32 12.15 -7.15 10.17
C ARG A 32 13.43 -6.39 10.54
N ALA A 33 13.75 -5.35 9.78
CA ALA A 33 14.87 -4.45 10.04
C ALA A 33 14.56 -3.39 11.11
N LYS A 34 13.38 -3.43 11.75
CA LYS A 34 12.90 -2.46 12.76
C LYS A 34 12.84 -1.01 12.26
N LYS A 35 12.64 -0.83 10.96
CA LYS A 35 12.44 0.50 10.31
C LYS A 35 10.97 0.86 10.16
N LEU A 36 10.09 -0.12 10.33
CA LEU A 36 8.64 0.00 10.17
C LEU A 36 7.96 -0.76 11.31
N ASP A 37 6.93 -0.17 11.91
CA ASP A 37 6.09 -0.88 12.87
C ASP A 37 5.18 -1.89 12.17
N GLU A 38 4.80 -2.98 12.85
CA GLU A 38 3.95 -4.01 12.27
C GLU A 38 2.61 -3.47 11.76
N SER A 39 2.00 -2.57 12.53
CA SER A 39 0.74 -1.89 12.16
C SER A 39 0.86 -1.06 10.88
N CYS A 40 2.08 -0.70 10.48
CA CYS A 40 2.36 0.12 9.31
C CYS A 40 2.69 -0.68 8.05
N ILE A 41 2.77 -2.02 8.11
CA ILE A 41 3.02 -2.86 6.93
C ILE A 41 1.95 -2.61 5.85
N LEU A 42 0.66 -2.65 6.23
CA LEU A 42 -0.44 -2.42 5.28
C LEU A 42 -0.39 -1.00 4.68
N HIS A 43 -0.05 0.00 5.50
CA HIS A 43 0.08 1.37 5.00
C HIS A 43 1.24 1.50 4.01
N CYS A 44 2.39 0.91 4.31
CA CYS A 44 3.54 0.87 3.41
C CYS A 44 3.19 0.26 2.06
N GLU A 45 2.47 -0.87 2.06
CA GLU A 45 1.99 -1.52 0.84
C GLU A 45 1.00 -0.63 0.08
N TYR A 46 -0.03 -0.10 0.75
CA TYR A 46 -1.05 0.76 0.13
C TYR A 46 -0.47 2.05 -0.43
N GLN A 47 0.57 2.60 0.20
CA GLN A 47 1.28 3.78 -0.30
C GLN A 47 1.99 3.44 -1.61
N ALA A 48 2.71 2.32 -1.66
CA ALA A 48 3.39 1.85 -2.87
C ALA A 48 2.41 1.52 -4.01
N TYR A 49 1.22 1.00 -3.68
CA TYR A 49 0.14 0.73 -4.63
C TYR A 49 -0.55 2.01 -5.13
N GLY A 50 -0.42 3.11 -4.40
CA GLY A 50 -1.12 4.38 -4.66
C GLY A 50 -2.54 4.44 -4.08
N PHE A 51 -2.90 3.55 -3.15
CA PHE A 51 -4.21 3.50 -2.47
C PHE A 51 -4.25 4.35 -1.18
N SER A 52 -3.10 4.79 -0.68
CA SER A 52 -2.94 5.82 0.34
C SER A 52 -1.84 6.79 -0.08
N ASN A 53 -1.76 7.95 0.56
CA ASN A 53 -0.59 8.84 0.45
C ASN A 53 0.35 8.67 1.65
N ASP A 54 1.52 9.30 1.56
CA ASP A 54 2.57 9.37 2.59
C ASP A 54 2.11 9.99 3.92
N LYS A 55 0.96 10.67 3.94
CA LYS A 55 0.34 11.29 5.12
C LYS A 55 -0.83 10.46 5.68
N TYR A 56 -0.89 9.17 5.37
CA TYR A 56 -1.94 8.25 5.83
C TYR A 56 -3.36 8.55 5.32
N ASP A 57 -3.50 9.44 4.34
CA ASP A 57 -4.78 9.92 3.84
C ASP A 57 -5.15 9.29 2.49
N ILE A 58 -6.46 9.18 2.23
CA ILE A 58 -7.05 8.42 1.12
C ILE A 58 -7.95 9.34 0.31
N LYS A 59 -7.33 10.25 -0.45
CA LYS A 59 -8.04 11.28 -1.21
C LYS A 59 -8.63 10.71 -2.49
N LYS A 60 -9.35 11.54 -3.25
CA LYS A 60 -9.97 11.16 -4.52
C LYS A 60 -8.99 10.44 -5.47
N LYS A 61 -7.76 10.95 -5.62
CA LYS A 61 -6.73 10.31 -6.47
C LYS A 61 -6.44 8.85 -6.08
N GLN A 62 -6.30 8.59 -4.78
CA GLN A 62 -6.08 7.25 -4.25
C GLN A 62 -7.29 6.33 -4.47
N ILE A 63 -8.50 6.87 -4.26
CA ILE A 63 -9.76 6.15 -4.49
C ILE A 63 -9.88 5.78 -5.97
N ASP A 64 -9.69 6.73 -6.88
CA ASP A 64 -9.78 6.50 -8.33
C ASP A 64 -8.79 5.41 -8.77
N LYS A 65 -7.57 5.42 -8.19
CA LYS A 65 -6.57 4.38 -8.44
C LYS A 65 -7.02 3.01 -7.95
N PHE A 66 -7.62 2.95 -6.78
CA PHE A 66 -8.09 1.69 -6.21
C PHE A 66 -9.29 1.13 -6.99
N VAL A 67 -10.23 2.00 -7.40
CA VAL A 67 -11.34 1.63 -8.31
C VAL A 67 -10.80 1.01 -9.60
N GLU A 68 -9.81 1.66 -10.22
CA GLU A 68 -9.16 1.18 -11.45
C GLU A 68 -8.60 -0.23 -11.27
N VAL A 69 -7.82 -0.47 -10.21
CA VAL A 69 -7.20 -1.77 -9.97
C VAL A 69 -8.25 -2.87 -9.76
N LEU A 70 -9.29 -2.62 -8.95
CA LEU A 70 -10.30 -3.62 -8.66
C LEU A 70 -11.18 -3.96 -9.87
N ILE A 71 -11.48 -2.99 -10.73
CA ILE A 71 -12.23 -3.22 -11.98
C ILE A 71 -11.36 -3.94 -13.00
N ASN A 72 -10.11 -3.51 -13.21
CA ASN A 72 -9.20 -4.15 -14.17
C ASN A 72 -8.92 -5.61 -13.78
N ALA A 73 -8.83 -5.91 -12.49
CA ALA A 73 -8.68 -7.25 -11.97
C ALA A 73 -10.01 -8.06 -11.90
N LYS A 74 -11.12 -7.49 -12.37
CA LYS A 74 -12.46 -8.12 -12.38
C LYS A 74 -12.93 -8.58 -10.99
N VAL A 75 -12.54 -7.84 -9.94
CA VAL A 75 -13.06 -8.03 -8.59
C VAL A 75 -14.50 -7.54 -8.52
N VAL A 76 -14.76 -6.39 -9.13
CA VAL A 76 -16.08 -5.75 -9.27
C VAL A 76 -16.34 -5.49 -10.76
N ASP A 77 -17.57 -5.66 -11.21
CA ASP A 77 -17.93 -5.35 -12.61
C ASP A 77 -17.77 -3.84 -12.88
N SER A 78 -17.33 -3.52 -14.09
CA SER A 78 -17.27 -2.15 -14.58
C SER A 78 -18.62 -1.41 -14.50
N SER A 79 -19.76 -2.10 -14.62
CA SER A 79 -21.09 -1.51 -14.46
C SER A 79 -21.36 -1.03 -13.04
N ASP A 80 -20.68 -1.60 -12.04
CA ASP A 80 -20.81 -1.25 -10.63
C ASP A 80 -19.75 -0.23 -10.16
N ARG A 81 -19.03 0.41 -11.10
CA ARG A 81 -17.98 1.40 -10.80
C ARG A 81 -18.44 2.48 -9.82
N THR A 82 -19.63 3.04 -10.01
CA THR A 82 -20.18 4.08 -9.14
C THR A 82 -20.45 3.55 -7.73
N LYS A 83 -20.93 2.31 -7.60
CA LYS A 83 -21.13 1.67 -6.29
C LYS A 83 -19.78 1.47 -5.58
N LEU A 84 -18.76 1.04 -6.32
CA LEU A 84 -17.41 0.88 -5.78
C LEU A 84 -16.80 2.21 -5.33
N ASP A 85 -16.85 3.26 -6.15
CA ASP A 85 -16.36 4.59 -5.78
C ASP A 85 -17.06 5.11 -4.51
N ASN A 86 -18.38 4.92 -4.40
CA ASN A 86 -19.15 5.30 -3.21
C ASN A 86 -18.74 4.51 -1.96
N LEU A 87 -18.55 3.19 -2.07
CA LEU A 87 -18.06 2.35 -0.96
C LEU A 87 -16.68 2.85 -0.48
N LEU A 88 -15.74 3.04 -1.39
CA LEU A 88 -14.39 3.47 -1.06
C LEU A 88 -14.38 4.87 -0.44
N ARG A 89 -15.20 5.81 -0.94
CA ARG A 89 -15.36 7.15 -0.32
C ARG A 89 -15.94 7.07 1.08
N LYS A 90 -17.01 6.29 1.27
CA LYS A 90 -17.64 6.07 2.57
C LYS A 90 -16.61 5.53 3.57
N CYS A 91 -15.86 4.51 3.18
CA CYS A 91 -14.84 3.91 4.04
C CYS A 91 -13.68 4.87 4.34
N ALA A 92 -13.22 5.66 3.37
CA ALA A 92 -12.18 6.65 3.59
C ALA A 92 -12.64 7.72 4.60
N ASN A 93 -13.89 8.18 4.48
CA ASN A 93 -14.47 9.14 5.42
C ASN A 93 -14.64 8.54 6.81
N GLN A 94 -15.14 7.30 6.92
CA GLN A 94 -15.26 6.62 8.21
C GLN A 94 -13.90 6.42 8.90
N ALA A 95 -12.87 6.01 8.16
CA ALA A 95 -11.52 5.87 8.69
C ALA A 95 -10.96 7.22 9.17
N ARG A 96 -11.12 8.30 8.39
CA ARG A 96 -10.73 9.65 8.82
C ARG A 96 -11.46 10.09 10.08
N SER A 97 -12.76 9.86 10.16
CA SER A 97 -13.56 10.25 11.34
C SER A 97 -13.11 9.51 12.60
N LYS A 98 -12.74 8.22 12.49
CA LYS A 98 -12.18 7.46 13.62
C LYS A 98 -10.81 7.98 14.09
N HIS A 99 -10.01 8.51 13.15
CA HIS A 99 -8.66 9.02 13.40
C HIS A 99 -8.60 10.55 13.27
N SER A 100 -9.66 11.25 13.65
CA SER A 100 -9.85 12.69 13.41
C SER A 100 -8.75 13.57 14.02
N ASN A 101 -8.19 13.15 15.15
CA ASN A 101 -7.10 13.88 15.81
C ASN A 101 -5.78 13.79 15.04
N LYS A 102 -5.47 12.62 14.46
CA LYS A 102 -4.24 12.37 13.70
C LYS A 102 -4.34 11.07 12.90
N LEU A 103 -4.26 11.17 11.59
CA LEU A 103 -4.15 10.02 10.70
C LEU A 103 -2.84 9.28 10.92
N ASN A 104 -2.87 7.95 10.82
CA ASN A 104 -1.73 7.07 11.08
C ASN A 104 -1.96 5.71 10.40
N CYS A 105 -1.10 4.73 10.68
CA CYS A 105 -1.17 3.39 10.07
C CYS A 105 -2.52 2.69 10.30
N TYR A 106 -3.16 2.89 11.46
CA TYR A 106 -4.48 2.34 11.75
C TYR A 106 -5.59 2.95 10.89
N THR A 107 -5.42 4.16 10.36
CA THR A 107 -6.36 4.73 9.37
C THR A 107 -6.46 3.85 8.13
N THR A 108 -5.32 3.32 7.64
CA THR A 108 -5.32 2.41 6.49
C THR A 108 -5.91 1.04 6.84
N ILE A 109 -5.65 0.54 8.06
CA ILE A 109 -6.25 -0.72 8.54
C ILE A 109 -7.77 -0.61 8.62
N ASP A 110 -8.30 0.46 9.21
CA ASP A 110 -9.73 0.68 9.35
C ASP A 110 -10.41 0.91 7.99
N TYR A 111 -9.71 1.59 7.08
CA TYR A 111 -10.16 1.72 5.70
C TYR A 111 -10.30 0.35 5.02
N TYR A 112 -9.24 -0.46 5.03
CA TYR A 112 -9.23 -1.80 4.46
C TYR A 112 -10.36 -2.67 5.04
N ARG A 113 -10.48 -2.70 6.38
CA ARG A 113 -11.54 -3.45 7.08
C ARG A 113 -12.92 -3.02 6.62
N CYS A 114 -13.18 -1.72 6.51
CA CYS A 114 -14.46 -1.22 6.03
C CYS A 114 -14.76 -1.70 4.60
N VAL A 115 -13.77 -1.67 3.70
CA VAL A 115 -13.95 -2.07 2.30
C VAL A 115 -14.28 -3.55 2.18
N VAL A 116 -13.49 -4.42 2.82
CA VAL A 116 -13.69 -5.88 2.71
C VAL A 116 -14.89 -6.41 3.49
N ASN A 117 -15.46 -5.60 4.39
CA ASN A 117 -16.67 -5.95 5.13
C ASN A 117 -17.94 -5.80 4.29
N ASP A 118 -17.89 -5.12 3.14
CA ASP A 118 -19.02 -5.08 2.19
C ASP A 118 -18.97 -6.31 1.26
N GLU A 119 -19.39 -7.46 1.81
CA GLU A 119 -19.40 -8.74 1.09
C GLU A 119 -20.36 -8.75 -0.12
N SER A 120 -21.30 -7.80 -0.18
CA SER A 120 -22.24 -7.67 -1.30
C SER A 120 -21.57 -7.18 -2.58
N LEU A 121 -20.51 -6.37 -2.44
CA LEU A 121 -19.75 -5.81 -3.55
C LEU A 121 -18.34 -6.40 -3.68
N ILE A 122 -17.71 -6.76 -2.56
CA ILE A 122 -16.33 -7.23 -2.50
C ILE A 122 -16.31 -8.72 -2.15
N ASN A 123 -16.07 -9.56 -3.15
CA ASN A 123 -15.71 -10.95 -2.89
C ASN A 123 -14.27 -11.01 -2.36
N TYR A 124 -14.11 -11.36 -1.07
CA TYR A 124 -12.82 -11.33 -0.40
C TYR A 124 -11.72 -12.16 -1.11
N ARG A 125 -12.05 -13.36 -1.62
CA ARG A 125 -11.08 -14.20 -2.32
C ARG A 125 -10.58 -13.56 -3.61
N LYS A 126 -11.48 -12.97 -4.41
CA LYS A 126 -11.11 -12.23 -5.62
C LYS A 126 -10.28 -10.99 -5.27
N PHE A 127 -10.68 -10.26 -4.23
CA PHE A 127 -9.96 -9.10 -3.73
C PHE A 127 -8.51 -9.44 -3.37
N VAL A 128 -8.29 -10.43 -2.51
CA VAL A 128 -6.94 -10.86 -2.10
C VAL A 128 -6.11 -11.28 -3.31
N GLY A 129 -6.68 -12.06 -4.22
CA GLY A 129 -6.01 -12.48 -5.45
C GLY A 129 -5.59 -11.29 -6.32
N ALA A 130 -6.45 -10.28 -6.46
CA ALA A 130 -6.16 -9.06 -7.21
C ALA A 130 -5.04 -8.23 -6.58
N ILE A 131 -5.05 -8.03 -5.26
CA ILE A 131 -3.99 -7.29 -4.56
C ILE A 131 -2.65 -8.02 -4.69
N MET A 132 -2.62 -9.34 -4.50
CA MET A 132 -1.40 -10.14 -4.67
C MET A 132 -0.86 -10.11 -6.11
N ALA A 133 -1.74 -10.08 -7.11
CA ALA A 133 -1.34 -9.94 -8.49
C ALA A 133 -0.79 -8.53 -8.77
N TYR A 134 -1.46 -7.49 -8.28
CA TYR A 134 -1.05 -6.10 -8.46
C TYR A 134 0.29 -5.79 -7.79
N ASP A 135 0.52 -6.32 -6.57
CA ASP A 135 1.80 -6.22 -5.86
C ASP A 135 2.99 -6.67 -6.72
N LYS A 136 2.84 -7.79 -7.44
CA LYS A 136 3.88 -8.32 -8.34
C LYS A 136 4.17 -7.45 -9.57
N THR A 137 3.30 -6.49 -9.88
CA THR A 137 3.51 -5.57 -11.02
C THR A 137 4.35 -4.35 -10.67
N ILE A 138 4.57 -4.10 -9.37
CA ILE A 138 5.29 -2.94 -8.87
C ILE A 138 6.68 -3.38 -8.42
N ASN A 139 7.71 -2.65 -8.86
CA ASN A 139 9.10 -2.86 -8.46
C ASN A 139 9.60 -1.66 -7.67
N ILE A 140 10.07 -1.91 -6.44
CA ILE A 140 10.64 -0.90 -5.53
C ILE A 140 11.91 -1.39 -4.83
#